data_AF-W3AKK6-F1
#
_entry.id   AF-W3AKK6-F1
#
_cell.length_a   1.000
_cell.length_b   1.000
_cell.length_c   1.000
_cell.angle_alpha   90.00
_cell.angle_beta   90.00
_cell.angle_gamma   90.00
#
_symmetry.space_group_name_H-M   'P 1'
#
loop_
_entity.id
_entity.type
_entity.pdbx_description
1 polymer ?
#
loop_
_entity_poly.entity_id
_entity_poly.type
_entity_poly.pdbx_seq_one_letter_code
_entity_poly.pdbx_strand_id
1 'polypeptide(L)'
;MIEENEKNENRIEESEDFEIIRKLADSLAGTGVKNESQDSCDEDASSGKNADDKQGESEETGDTQAETGSVQKMDTSDTEEKDIRVQEEIKTDSSEEKIRSGGAGFMAGASLAVFAGIFAVGAFAARPVYSESEKRSLAQKPEFSVIGAMNGNYFREVDKWFSDTFPFKEELLSMESKLESFYGAGGESYYSNNSDVVEDTVPEAAETLAPIVELETMAEEPEETVDRYQSLVETNADGTLKVDTEPKEKVEVTGEQAGNIYVSDSKAYEIFYYNQGGSVKYASVLNTVKALLPEANVYDILVPNSFGVELDPSLQEELGSGNMQDVFNYIFSMMDPNIHRISAFDTLYAHRDEYVFFNTDHHWTGLGAYYVYREFCQEKGITPHELSDFQYADYSGFYGTFYFATNRNESLKANPDHVEAWIPMGTNEIVVTDENGNTFNANVINDVSEVNAGRKYNCFIKGDNPFTAIKNPQINDGSSCVIIKESYGNAFVPFLVDHYESVYVIDYRYYKDNLSQFILDNKIKDIIFVNNVQAITERVSNEILSIFS
;
A
#
# COMPACT_ATOMS: atom_id res chain seq x y z
N MET A 1 -28.28 12.87 -50.92
CA MET A 1 -27.49 13.99 -50.38
C MET A 1 -26.39 13.36 -49.52
N ILE A 2 -25.33 12.67 -49.98
CA ILE A 2 -24.51 12.67 -51.20
C ILE A 2 -24.15 14.07 -51.69
N GLU A 3 -22.84 14.33 -51.71
CA GLU A 3 -22.09 15.45 -52.30
C GLU A 3 -22.11 16.78 -51.53
N GLU A 4 -21.02 17.03 -50.79
CA GLU A 4 -20.06 18.12 -51.07
C GLU A 4 -19.06 18.25 -49.90
N ASN A 5 -17.83 17.76 -50.10
CA ASN A 5 -16.56 18.43 -49.75
C ASN A 5 -15.39 17.45 -49.80
N GLU A 6 -15.06 17.01 -51.01
CA GLU A 6 -13.68 16.69 -51.37
C GLU A 6 -13.02 17.98 -51.87
N LYS A 7 -12.00 18.46 -51.15
CA LYS A 7 -10.75 19.07 -51.65
C LYS A 7 -10.13 19.96 -50.57
N ASN A 8 -9.19 19.40 -49.82
CA ASN A 8 -7.92 20.06 -49.59
C ASN A 8 -6.87 19.01 -49.21
N GLU A 9 -6.06 18.64 -50.21
CA GLU A 9 -4.77 18.00 -49.99
C GLU A 9 -3.90 18.94 -49.17
N ASN A 10 -3.38 18.48 -48.04
CA ASN A 10 -2.18 19.06 -47.45
C ASN A 10 -1.15 17.94 -47.30
N ARG A 11 -0.09 18.07 -48.10
CA ARG A 11 1.14 17.28 -48.06
C ARG A 11 1.71 17.33 -46.64
N ILE A 12 1.90 16.15 -46.06
CA ILE A 12 2.79 15.98 -44.91
C ILE A 12 4.20 15.89 -45.50
N GLU A 13 5.02 16.91 -45.26
CA GLU A 13 6.46 16.80 -45.42
C GLU A 13 6.96 15.83 -44.34
N GLU A 14 7.66 14.78 -44.77
CA GLU A 14 8.40 13.87 -43.90
C GLU A 14 9.41 14.68 -43.08
N SER A 15 9.22 14.77 -41.77
CA SER A 15 10.24 15.30 -40.85
C SER A 15 11.26 14.22 -40.55
N GLU A 16 12.54 14.58 -40.58
CA GLU A 16 13.72 13.72 -40.39
C GLU A 16 13.83 13.08 -38.98
N ASP A 17 12.85 13.28 -38.10
CA ASP A 17 12.87 12.77 -36.72
C ASP A 17 12.29 11.34 -36.56
N PHE A 18 11.64 10.80 -37.60
CA PHE A 18 11.07 9.44 -37.57
C PHE A 18 12.07 8.31 -37.82
N GLU A 19 13.29 8.61 -38.27
CA GLU A 19 14.30 7.58 -38.59
C GLU A 19 15.15 7.17 -37.37
N ILE A 20 15.17 7.98 -36.31
CA ILE A 20 15.94 7.68 -35.07
C ILE A 20 15.19 6.66 -34.21
N ILE A 21 13.87 6.79 -34.08
CA ILE A 21 13.03 5.88 -33.29
C ILE A 21 12.96 4.49 -33.94
N ARG A 22 12.97 4.43 -35.28
CA ARG A 22 13.01 3.15 -36.01
C ARG A 22 14.34 2.42 -35.88
N LYS A 23 15.46 3.13 -35.76
CA LYS A 23 16.80 2.54 -35.56
C LYS A 23 17.01 1.96 -34.16
N LEU A 24 16.33 2.50 -33.15
CA LEU A 24 16.29 1.93 -31.80
C LEU A 24 15.53 0.59 -31.77
N ALA A 25 14.41 0.50 -32.50
CA ALA A 25 13.62 -0.73 -32.58
C ALA A 25 14.34 -1.85 -33.38
N ASP A 26 15.04 -1.52 -34.47
CA ASP A 26 15.74 -2.51 -35.30
C ASP A 26 17.05 -3.02 -34.65
N SER A 27 17.63 -2.29 -33.69
CA SER A 27 18.82 -2.70 -32.92
C SER A 27 18.55 -3.82 -31.90
N LEU A 28 17.29 -4.01 -31.50
CA LEU A 28 16.87 -5.02 -30.53
C LEU A 28 16.59 -6.40 -31.16
N ALA A 29 16.57 -6.50 -32.50
CA ALA A 29 16.08 -7.68 -33.22
C ALA A 29 17.15 -8.53 -33.95
N GLY A 30 18.45 -8.36 -33.69
CA GLY A 30 19.41 -9.26 -34.32
C GLY A 30 20.87 -9.16 -33.91
N THR A 31 21.36 -10.21 -33.25
CA THR A 31 22.45 -11.05 -33.80
C THR A 31 22.54 -12.36 -33.00
N GLY A 32 22.01 -13.44 -33.57
CA GLY A 32 22.43 -14.80 -33.22
C GLY A 32 23.64 -15.19 -34.06
N VAL A 33 24.79 -15.43 -33.43
CA VAL A 33 25.89 -16.17 -34.04
C VAL A 33 26.35 -17.29 -33.10
N LYS A 34 26.38 -18.47 -33.69
CA LYS A 34 26.82 -19.78 -33.19
C LYS A 34 28.22 -19.74 -32.60
N ASN A 35 28.46 -20.59 -31.59
CA ASN A 35 29.68 -21.39 -31.58
C ASN A 35 29.45 -22.76 -30.94
N GLU A 36 29.88 -23.78 -31.67
CA GLU A 36 29.94 -25.18 -31.28
C GLU A 36 31.21 -25.47 -30.46
N SER A 37 31.08 -26.51 -29.63
CA SER A 37 32.08 -27.55 -29.36
C SER A 37 33.28 -27.28 -28.44
N GLN A 38 33.30 -28.09 -27.37
CA GLN A 38 34.28 -29.15 -27.07
C GLN A 38 35.16 -29.03 -25.81
N ASP A 39 34.87 -29.97 -24.91
CA ASP A 39 35.76 -31.00 -24.32
C ASP A 39 36.44 -30.83 -22.95
N SER A 40 36.34 -31.96 -22.23
CA SER A 40 37.26 -32.59 -21.26
C SER A 40 37.25 -32.20 -19.77
N CYS A 41 36.62 -33.09 -18.99
CA CYS A 41 37.18 -34.08 -18.04
C CYS A 41 38.16 -33.71 -16.91
N ASP A 42 37.99 -34.53 -15.84
CA ASP A 42 38.84 -34.92 -14.71
C ASP A 42 38.68 -34.08 -13.42
N GLU A 43 37.99 -34.61 -12.40
CA GLU A 43 38.47 -35.54 -11.35
C GLU A 43 39.61 -34.94 -10.50
N ASP A 44 39.33 -34.63 -9.22
CA ASP A 44 39.92 -35.41 -8.12
C ASP A 44 39.32 -35.07 -6.74
N ALA A 45 39.21 -36.12 -5.93
CA ALA A 45 38.71 -36.13 -4.56
C ALA A 45 39.85 -36.24 -3.55
N SER A 46 39.65 -35.72 -2.32
CA SER A 46 40.23 -36.21 -1.04
C SER A 46 40.12 -35.10 0.02
N SER A 47 39.33 -35.19 1.10
CA SER A 47 39.34 -36.10 2.26
C SER A 47 40.28 -35.72 3.42
N GLY A 48 39.75 -35.81 4.66
CA GLY A 48 40.44 -35.64 5.97
C GLY A 48 39.65 -34.67 6.87
N LYS A 49 38.69 -35.01 7.74
CA LYS A 49 38.49 -36.03 8.80
C LYS A 49 39.28 -35.83 10.11
N ASN A 50 38.47 -35.88 11.18
CA ASN A 50 38.72 -36.15 12.62
C ASN A 50 38.93 -34.91 13.52
N ALA A 51 38.43 -34.80 14.75
CA ALA A 51 37.43 -35.46 15.64
C ALA A 51 37.97 -35.38 17.08
N ASP A 52 37.03 -35.38 18.04
CA ASP A 52 37.16 -35.67 19.48
C ASP A 52 37.78 -34.54 20.36
N ASP A 53 37.37 -34.31 21.63
CA ASP A 53 36.74 -35.21 22.61
C ASP A 53 36.02 -34.42 23.74
N LYS A 54 34.85 -34.93 24.14
CA LYS A 54 34.31 -35.21 25.49
C LYS A 54 34.28 -34.24 26.71
N GLN A 55 33.04 -34.18 27.24
CA GLN A 55 32.52 -34.53 28.60
C GLN A 55 32.99 -33.82 29.88
N GLY A 56 32.00 -33.51 30.73
CA GLY A 56 32.14 -33.50 32.20
C GLY A 56 30.91 -32.93 32.93
N GLU A 57 30.20 -33.78 33.68
CA GLU A 57 29.01 -33.51 34.49
C GLU A 57 29.30 -32.83 35.86
N SER A 58 28.21 -32.40 36.50
CA SER A 58 27.84 -32.60 37.93
C SER A 58 27.91 -31.43 38.93
N GLU A 59 26.72 -31.22 39.53
CA GLU A 59 26.39 -31.10 40.97
C GLU A 59 26.81 -29.89 41.82
N GLU A 60 25.78 -29.09 42.17
CA GLU A 60 25.17 -28.94 43.50
C GLU A 60 25.97 -28.41 44.73
N THR A 61 25.26 -27.53 45.46
CA THR A 61 25.25 -27.24 46.91
C THR A 61 25.95 -25.99 47.49
N GLY A 62 25.12 -25.21 48.21
CA GLY A 62 25.39 -24.56 49.49
C GLY A 62 26.07 -23.17 49.47
N ASP A 63 25.84 -22.24 50.39
CA ASP A 63 24.91 -22.08 51.50
C ASP A 63 25.12 -20.64 52.07
N THR A 64 24.14 -20.11 52.80
CA THR A 64 24.25 -19.08 53.87
C THR A 64 24.83 -17.67 53.60
N GLN A 65 24.08 -16.61 53.95
CA GLN A 65 24.07 -16.01 55.31
C GLN A 65 23.07 -14.85 55.42
N ALA A 66 22.51 -14.72 56.62
CA ALA A 66 21.60 -13.68 57.08
C ALA A 66 22.28 -12.77 58.12
N GLU A 67 21.87 -11.50 58.19
CA GLU A 67 22.02 -10.59 59.34
C GLU A 67 20.63 -9.93 59.56
N THR A 68 19.85 -10.19 60.62
CA THR A 68 19.91 -9.82 62.05
C THR A 68 19.46 -8.40 62.40
N GLY A 69 18.56 -8.32 63.41
CA GLY A 69 18.13 -7.12 64.15
C GLY A 69 16.64 -7.18 64.52
N SER A 70 16.17 -7.97 65.49
CA SER A 70 16.11 -7.73 66.96
C SER A 70 15.23 -6.51 67.38
N VAL A 71 14.41 -6.45 68.45
CA VAL A 71 13.79 -7.32 69.48
C VAL A 71 13.02 -6.36 70.41
N GLN A 72 11.84 -6.74 70.94
CA GLN A 72 11.35 -6.56 72.36
C GLN A 72 9.83 -6.88 72.43
N LYS A 73 9.40 -7.99 73.09
CA LYS A 73 9.10 -8.21 74.54
C LYS A 73 7.80 -7.51 75.02
N MET A 74 6.86 -8.07 75.81
CA MET A 74 6.75 -9.29 76.64
C MET A 74 5.27 -9.39 77.18
N ASP A 75 4.74 -10.61 77.38
CA ASP A 75 3.88 -11.17 78.48
C ASP A 75 2.84 -10.30 79.27
N THR A 76 1.68 -10.74 79.80
CA THR A 76 1.06 -12.05 80.14
C THR A 76 -0.41 -11.89 80.65
N SER A 77 -1.14 -13.03 80.72
CA SER A 77 -2.18 -13.48 81.68
C SER A 77 -3.69 -13.13 81.56
N ASP A 78 -4.47 -14.20 81.30
CA ASP A 78 -5.72 -14.72 81.94
C ASP A 78 -6.76 -13.79 82.60
N THR A 79 -8.04 -13.86 82.16
CA THR A 79 -9.22 -14.31 82.95
C THR A 79 -10.55 -14.33 82.14
N GLU A 80 -11.52 -15.10 82.65
CA GLU A 80 -12.72 -15.69 82.05
C GLU A 80 -13.93 -14.78 81.68
N GLU A 81 -14.72 -15.32 80.74
CA GLU A 81 -16.18 -15.23 80.49
C GLU A 81 -16.94 -13.90 80.52
N LYS A 82 -17.54 -13.55 79.36
CA LYS A 82 -19.02 -13.42 79.25
C LYS A 82 -19.52 -13.42 77.81
N ASP A 83 -20.50 -14.29 77.58
CA ASP A 83 -21.43 -14.38 76.44
C ASP A 83 -21.80 -13.04 75.79
N ILE A 84 -21.54 -12.91 74.48
CA ILE A 84 -22.51 -12.34 73.53
C ILE A 84 -22.38 -13.11 72.20
N ARG A 85 -23.39 -13.92 71.93
CA ARG A 85 -23.62 -14.63 70.68
C ARG A 85 -24.14 -13.64 69.63
N VAL A 86 -23.35 -13.35 68.60
CA VAL A 86 -23.84 -12.76 67.33
C VAL A 86 -23.51 -13.75 66.23
N GLN A 87 -24.51 -14.56 65.87
CA GLN A 87 -24.56 -15.22 64.57
C GLN A 87 -24.97 -14.15 63.56
N GLU A 88 -24.01 -13.60 62.82
CA GLU A 88 -24.33 -12.95 61.55
C GLU A 88 -24.51 -14.04 60.50
N GLU A 89 -25.75 -14.53 60.40
CA GLU A 89 -26.27 -15.02 59.12
C GLU A 89 -26.22 -13.85 58.14
N ILE A 90 -25.29 -13.89 57.19
CA ILE A 90 -25.42 -13.14 55.96
C ILE A 90 -26.64 -13.72 55.24
N LYS A 91 -27.80 -13.10 55.45
CA LYS A 91 -28.92 -13.21 54.51
C LYS A 91 -28.47 -12.54 53.22
N THR A 92 -27.98 -13.33 52.29
CA THR A 92 -27.99 -12.97 50.87
C THR A 92 -29.42 -12.62 50.51
N ASP A 93 -29.62 -11.34 50.18
CA ASP A 93 -30.89 -10.82 49.75
C ASP A 93 -31.29 -11.52 48.45
N SER A 94 -32.22 -12.46 48.54
CA SER A 94 -32.80 -13.18 47.39
C SER A 94 -33.45 -12.26 46.34
N SER A 95 -33.51 -10.95 46.61
CA SER A 95 -33.91 -9.89 45.68
C SER A 95 -32.85 -9.60 44.62
N GLU A 96 -31.56 -9.53 44.97
CA GLU A 96 -30.51 -9.05 44.06
C GLU A 96 -30.10 -10.10 43.01
N GLU A 97 -30.06 -11.39 43.38
CA GLU A 97 -29.88 -12.49 42.40
C GLU A 97 -31.07 -12.61 41.43
N LYS A 98 -32.29 -12.30 41.88
CA LYS A 98 -33.48 -12.29 41.02
C LYS A 98 -33.50 -11.12 40.05
N ILE A 99 -32.95 -9.97 40.42
CA ILE A 99 -32.90 -8.78 39.54
C ILE A 99 -31.82 -8.95 38.46
N ARG A 100 -30.67 -9.57 38.77
CA ARG A 100 -29.61 -9.86 37.78
C ARG A 100 -29.99 -11.01 36.83
N SER A 101 -30.65 -12.06 37.32
CA SER A 101 -31.16 -13.14 36.46
C SER A 101 -32.40 -12.76 35.64
N GLY A 102 -33.26 -11.87 36.18
CA GLY A 102 -34.39 -11.30 35.45
C GLY A 102 -33.96 -10.35 34.34
N GLY A 103 -32.95 -9.50 34.58
CA GLY A 103 -32.37 -8.61 33.57
C GLY A 103 -31.63 -9.37 32.48
N ALA A 104 -30.81 -10.36 32.83
CA ALA A 104 -30.13 -11.22 31.86
C ALA A 104 -31.14 -12.06 31.04
N GLY A 105 -32.18 -12.60 31.69
CA GLY A 105 -33.25 -13.34 31.01
C GLY A 105 -34.11 -12.45 30.10
N PHE A 106 -34.35 -11.20 30.50
CA PHE A 106 -35.03 -10.22 29.66
C PHE A 106 -34.18 -9.83 28.46
N MET A 107 -32.87 -9.56 28.64
CA MET A 107 -31.95 -9.24 27.55
C MET A 107 -31.78 -10.41 26.59
N ALA A 108 -31.59 -11.63 27.10
CA ALA A 108 -31.52 -12.84 26.28
C ALA A 108 -32.84 -13.07 25.50
N GLY A 109 -33.98 -12.87 26.15
CA GLY A 109 -35.30 -12.96 25.51
C GLY A 109 -35.53 -11.88 24.45
N ALA A 110 -35.09 -10.64 24.71
CA ALA A 110 -35.15 -9.54 23.76
C ALA A 110 -34.25 -9.82 22.54
N SER A 111 -33.00 -10.26 22.75
CA SER A 111 -32.10 -10.65 21.68
C SER A 111 -32.67 -11.82 20.86
N LEU A 112 -33.23 -12.85 21.51
CA LEU A 112 -33.88 -13.95 20.80
C LEU A 112 -35.07 -13.47 19.95
N ALA A 113 -35.87 -12.54 20.48
CA ALA A 113 -37.00 -11.98 19.77
C ALA A 113 -36.56 -11.14 18.56
N VAL A 114 -35.45 -10.39 18.68
CA VAL A 114 -34.83 -9.66 17.58
C VAL A 114 -34.31 -10.63 16.52
N PHE A 115 -33.54 -11.65 16.90
CA PHE A 115 -33.05 -12.66 15.96
C PHE A 115 -34.20 -13.44 15.28
N ALA A 116 -35.25 -13.78 16.03
CA ALA A 116 -36.44 -14.42 15.46
C ALA A 116 -37.20 -13.49 14.52
N GLY A 117 -37.24 -12.19 14.81
CA GLY A 117 -37.81 -11.16 13.94
C GLY A 117 -37.02 -11.00 12.64
N ILE A 118 -35.69 -10.88 12.73
CA ILE A 118 -34.78 -10.82 11.57
C ILE A 118 -34.90 -12.10 10.74
N PHE A 119 -34.93 -13.26 11.39
CA PHE A 119 -35.16 -14.54 10.71
C PHE A 119 -36.51 -14.58 10.00
N ALA A 120 -37.59 -14.12 10.65
CA ALA A 120 -38.91 -14.08 10.04
C ALA A 120 -38.97 -13.11 8.85
N VAL A 121 -38.31 -11.96 8.94
CA VAL A 121 -38.17 -11.01 7.82
C VAL A 121 -37.40 -11.64 6.68
N GLY A 122 -36.24 -12.24 6.95
CA GLY A 122 -35.44 -12.94 5.95
C GLY A 122 -36.18 -14.12 5.32
N ALA A 123 -36.99 -14.86 6.08
CA ALA A 123 -37.71 -16.02 5.59
C ALA A 123 -39.00 -15.67 4.81
N PHE A 124 -39.72 -14.61 5.20
CA PHE A 124 -41.10 -14.38 4.74
C PHE A 124 -41.36 -13.02 4.10
N ALA A 125 -40.48 -12.02 4.24
CA ALA A 125 -40.72 -10.72 3.61
C ALA A 125 -40.44 -10.76 2.09
N ALA A 126 -41.13 -9.88 1.36
CA ALA A 126 -40.91 -9.73 -0.07
C ALA A 126 -39.49 -9.24 -0.31
N ARG A 127 -38.77 -9.97 -1.16
CA ARG A 127 -37.37 -9.68 -1.47
C ARG A 127 -37.30 -8.63 -2.58
N PRO A 128 -36.48 -7.58 -2.45
CA PRO A 128 -36.26 -6.65 -3.54
C PRO A 128 -35.66 -7.38 -4.74
N VAL A 129 -35.99 -6.90 -5.94
CA VAL A 129 -35.43 -7.41 -7.21
C VAL A 129 -34.42 -6.41 -7.77
N TYR A 130 -34.41 -5.18 -7.25
CA TYR A 130 -33.56 -4.07 -7.66
C TYR A 130 -33.12 -3.27 -6.42
N SER A 131 -31.85 -2.85 -6.38
CA SER A 131 -31.31 -1.95 -5.37
C SER A 131 -31.12 -0.55 -5.97
N GLU A 132 -31.73 0.47 -5.36
CA GLU A 132 -31.61 1.87 -5.77
C GLU A 132 -30.24 2.48 -5.41
N SER A 133 -29.61 2.03 -4.30
CA SER A 133 -28.28 2.50 -3.87
C SER A 133 -27.16 1.89 -4.71
N GLU A 134 -27.30 0.62 -5.10
CA GLU A 134 -26.34 -0.09 -5.94
C GLU A 134 -26.67 0.02 -7.44
N LYS A 135 -27.83 0.63 -7.79
CA LYS A 135 -28.38 0.80 -9.15
C LYS A 135 -28.39 -0.47 -10.01
N ARG A 136 -28.75 -1.62 -9.44
CA ARG A 136 -28.74 -2.91 -10.15
C ARG A 136 -29.82 -3.89 -9.71
N SER A 137 -30.06 -4.89 -10.56
CA SER A 137 -30.90 -6.03 -10.24
C SER A 137 -30.18 -6.98 -9.27
N LEU A 138 -30.90 -7.40 -8.23
CA LEU A 138 -30.37 -8.30 -7.21
C LEU A 138 -30.34 -9.75 -7.71
N ALA A 139 -29.53 -10.58 -7.05
CA ALA A 139 -29.34 -11.98 -7.37
C ALA A 139 -30.68 -12.70 -7.51
N GLN A 140 -30.77 -13.57 -8.52
CA GLN A 140 -31.95 -14.40 -8.70
C GLN A 140 -31.84 -15.66 -7.86
N LYS A 141 -32.99 -16.16 -7.42
CA LYS A 141 -33.03 -17.40 -6.65
C LYS A 141 -32.50 -18.56 -7.51
N PRO A 142 -31.46 -19.27 -7.07
CA PRO A 142 -30.91 -20.38 -7.85
C PRO A 142 -31.91 -21.53 -7.94
N GLU A 143 -31.91 -22.21 -9.08
CA GLU A 143 -32.67 -23.45 -9.26
C GLU A 143 -31.96 -24.61 -8.55
N PHE A 144 -32.75 -25.52 -7.97
CA PHE A 144 -32.18 -26.66 -7.25
C PHE A 144 -31.45 -27.60 -8.20
N SER A 145 -30.17 -27.85 -7.93
CA SER A 145 -29.31 -28.78 -8.68
C SER A 145 -28.74 -29.84 -7.77
N VAL A 146 -28.99 -31.12 -8.07
CA VAL A 146 -28.45 -32.26 -7.30
C VAL A 146 -26.92 -32.32 -7.41
N ILE A 147 -26.37 -32.05 -8.60
CA ILE A 147 -24.92 -31.99 -8.82
C ILE A 147 -24.33 -30.77 -8.10
N GLY A 148 -25.01 -29.62 -8.17
CA GLY A 148 -24.64 -28.39 -7.46
C GLY A 148 -24.70 -28.52 -5.93
N ALA A 149 -25.62 -29.34 -5.40
CA ALA A 149 -25.73 -29.58 -3.96
C ALA A 149 -24.59 -30.50 -3.46
N MET A 150 -24.17 -31.49 -4.26
CA MET A 150 -23.10 -32.40 -3.89
C MET A 150 -21.71 -31.76 -3.98
N ASN A 151 -21.52 -30.75 -4.84
CA ASN A 151 -20.25 -30.03 -4.99
C ASN A 151 -20.23 -28.66 -4.27
N GLY A 152 -21.28 -28.32 -3.53
CA GLY A 152 -21.37 -27.08 -2.75
C GLY A 152 -21.79 -25.83 -3.53
N ASN A 153 -21.80 -25.86 -4.87
CA ASN A 153 -22.10 -24.68 -5.68
C ASN A 153 -23.54 -24.16 -5.48
N TYR A 154 -24.52 -25.06 -5.33
CA TYR A 154 -25.92 -24.66 -5.06
C TYR A 154 -26.04 -23.90 -3.73
N PHE A 155 -25.32 -24.33 -2.69
CA PHE A 155 -25.36 -23.66 -1.39
C PHE A 155 -24.67 -22.30 -1.43
N ARG A 156 -23.56 -22.17 -2.18
CA ARG A 156 -22.89 -20.89 -2.42
C ARG A 156 -23.78 -19.90 -3.18
N GLU A 157 -24.51 -20.37 -4.20
CA GLU A 157 -25.48 -19.55 -4.93
C GLU A 157 -26.68 -19.17 -4.06
N VAL A 158 -27.15 -20.06 -3.18
CA VAL A 158 -28.23 -19.77 -2.23
C VAL A 158 -27.78 -18.73 -1.19
N ASP A 159 -26.56 -18.85 -0.67
CA ASP A 159 -25.99 -17.92 0.29
C ASP A 159 -25.82 -16.51 -0.31
N LYS A 160 -25.26 -16.45 -1.51
CA LYS A 160 -25.15 -15.21 -2.30
C LYS A 160 -26.52 -14.60 -2.60
N TRP A 161 -27.49 -15.39 -3.06
CA TRP A 161 -28.86 -14.92 -3.27
C TRP A 161 -29.49 -14.40 -1.98
N PHE A 162 -29.28 -15.11 -0.87
CA PHE A 162 -29.89 -14.77 0.42
C PHE A 162 -29.33 -13.45 0.96
N SER A 163 -28.00 -13.28 0.92
CA SER A 163 -27.28 -12.09 1.38
C SER A 163 -27.57 -10.87 0.51
N ASP A 164 -27.70 -11.07 -0.81
CA ASP A 164 -27.90 -9.99 -1.77
C ASP A 164 -29.36 -9.51 -1.84
N THR A 165 -30.33 -10.39 -1.55
CA THR A 165 -31.76 -10.06 -1.57
C THR A 165 -32.36 -9.90 -0.17
N PHE A 166 -31.53 -9.74 0.86
CA PHE A 166 -32.03 -9.62 2.22
C PHE A 166 -32.94 -8.37 2.32
N PRO A 167 -34.20 -8.51 2.77
CA PRO A 167 -35.12 -7.39 2.89
C PRO A 167 -34.56 -6.33 3.84
N PHE A 168 -34.55 -5.07 3.39
CA PHE A 168 -34.03 -3.93 4.14
C PHE A 168 -32.51 -3.96 4.41
N LYS A 169 -31.71 -4.64 3.57
CA LYS A 169 -30.24 -4.67 3.65
C LYS A 169 -29.64 -3.27 3.75
N GLU A 170 -30.08 -2.35 2.90
CA GLU A 170 -29.60 -0.96 2.88
C GLU A 170 -29.96 -0.21 4.15
N GLU A 171 -31.19 -0.37 4.64
CA GLU A 171 -31.60 0.23 5.90
C GLU A 171 -30.84 -0.38 7.08
N LEU A 172 -30.52 -1.68 7.05
CA LEU A 172 -29.72 -2.36 8.07
C LEU A 172 -28.24 -1.93 8.06
N LEU A 173 -27.60 -1.88 6.89
CA LEU A 173 -26.22 -1.36 6.74
C LEU A 173 -26.16 0.13 7.11
N SER A 174 -27.18 0.92 6.72
CA SER A 174 -27.28 2.31 7.16
C SER A 174 -27.55 2.42 8.66
N MET A 175 -28.23 1.46 9.27
CA MET A 175 -28.53 1.46 10.69
C MET A 175 -27.34 0.97 11.51
N GLU A 176 -26.55 0.03 11.00
CA GLU A 176 -25.23 -0.35 11.51
C GLU A 176 -24.28 0.85 11.49
N SER A 177 -24.09 1.46 10.32
CA SER A 177 -23.27 2.67 10.19
C SER A 177 -23.79 3.84 11.04
N LYS A 178 -25.12 4.01 11.15
CA LYS A 178 -25.72 5.00 12.07
C LYS A 178 -25.50 4.61 13.54
N LEU A 179 -25.62 3.34 13.91
CA LEU A 179 -25.36 2.85 15.26
C LEU A 179 -23.89 3.09 15.63
N GLU A 180 -22.96 2.82 14.71
CA GLU A 180 -21.53 3.19 14.83
C GLU A 180 -21.34 4.70 14.96
N SER A 181 -22.07 5.52 14.20
CA SER A 181 -22.06 6.98 14.38
C SER A 181 -22.70 7.46 15.70
N PHE A 182 -23.58 6.66 16.30
CA PHE A 182 -24.16 6.90 17.62
C PHE A 182 -23.22 6.46 18.76
N TYR A 183 -22.19 5.66 18.46
CA TYR A 183 -21.06 5.42 19.36
C TYR A 183 -20.07 6.60 19.41
N GLY A 184 -20.30 7.66 18.62
CA GLY A 184 -19.65 8.96 18.78
C GLY A 184 -19.69 9.79 17.49
N ALA A 185 -19.94 11.10 17.59
CA ALA A 185 -19.68 12.01 16.48
C ALA A 185 -18.17 11.99 16.20
N GLY A 186 -17.76 11.44 15.05
CA GLY A 186 -16.35 11.18 14.72
C GLY A 186 -15.84 9.79 15.15
N GLY A 187 -16.74 8.82 15.35
CA GLY A 187 -16.39 7.48 15.83
C GLY A 187 -15.28 6.81 15.01
N GLU A 188 -14.19 6.50 15.69
CA GLU A 188 -13.07 5.74 15.14
C GLU A 188 -13.58 4.39 14.62
N SER A 189 -13.09 3.95 13.46
CA SER A 189 -13.39 2.63 12.94
C SER A 189 -12.15 1.93 12.41
N TYR A 190 -12.09 0.62 12.63
CA TYR A 190 -10.94 -0.21 12.30
C TYR A 190 -11.37 -1.29 11.30
N TYR A 191 -10.72 -1.31 10.15
CA TYR A 191 -10.97 -2.27 9.08
C TYR A 191 -9.74 -3.17 8.95
N SER A 192 -9.88 -4.43 9.37
CA SER A 192 -8.82 -5.42 9.22
C SER A 192 -9.01 -6.27 7.97
N ASN A 193 -7.89 -6.57 7.31
CA ASN A 193 -7.85 -7.47 6.16
C ASN A 193 -7.64 -8.96 6.55
N ASN A 194 -7.74 -9.32 7.83
CA ASN A 194 -7.47 -10.67 8.39
C ASN A 194 -6.01 -11.14 8.26
N SER A 195 -5.05 -10.22 8.21
CA SER A 195 -3.63 -10.53 8.31
C SER A 195 -3.21 -10.40 9.78
N ASP A 196 -2.81 -11.50 10.42
CA ASP A 196 -2.14 -11.47 11.73
C ASP A 196 -0.71 -10.93 11.53
N VAL A 197 -0.57 -9.63 11.23
CA VAL A 197 0.74 -8.99 11.06
C VAL A 197 1.27 -8.65 12.45
N VAL A 198 2.38 -9.28 12.82
CA VAL A 198 3.16 -8.91 14.00
C VAL A 198 4.28 -8.02 13.51
N GLU A 199 4.36 -6.81 14.05
CA GLU A 199 5.44 -5.89 13.77
C GLU A 199 6.77 -6.37 14.37
N ASP A 200 7.86 -6.22 13.61
CA ASP A 200 9.21 -6.50 14.08
C ASP A 200 9.73 -5.40 15.03
N THR A 201 10.76 -5.69 15.82
CA THR A 201 11.44 -4.64 16.61
C THR A 201 12.45 -3.89 15.76
N VAL A 202 12.37 -2.56 15.72
CA VAL A 202 13.33 -1.70 15.00
C VAL A 202 14.68 -1.68 15.72
N PRO A 203 15.80 -2.06 15.08
CA PRO A 203 17.14 -1.93 15.66
C PRO A 203 17.62 -0.47 15.69
N GLU A 204 18.40 -0.09 16.70
CA GLU A 204 18.89 1.29 16.88
C GLU A 204 19.84 1.75 15.75
N ALA A 205 20.70 0.86 15.26
CA ALA A 205 21.56 1.08 14.09
C ALA A 205 22.03 -0.24 13.49
N ALA A 206 22.35 -0.24 12.19
CA ALA A 206 22.97 -1.40 11.56
C ALA A 206 24.46 -1.51 11.94
N GLU A 207 24.91 -2.73 12.26
CA GLU A 207 26.33 -3.01 12.47
C GLU A 207 27.13 -3.03 11.16
N THR A 208 26.47 -3.33 10.04
CA THR A 208 27.05 -3.44 8.71
C THR A 208 26.09 -2.94 7.63
N LEU A 209 26.62 -2.62 6.45
CA LEU A 209 25.79 -2.36 5.26
C LEU A 209 24.97 -3.61 4.89
N ALA A 210 23.79 -3.40 4.28
CA ALA A 210 23.02 -4.46 3.68
C ALA A 210 23.83 -5.13 2.55
N PRO A 211 23.70 -6.45 2.37
CA PRO A 211 24.51 -7.18 1.40
C PRO A 211 24.24 -6.70 -0.02
N ILE A 212 25.25 -6.72 -0.88
CA ILE A 212 25.06 -6.69 -2.33
C ILE A 212 24.63 -8.10 -2.76
N VAL A 213 23.60 -8.20 -3.58
CA VAL A 213 23.04 -9.48 -4.03
C VAL A 213 23.40 -9.72 -5.49
N GLU A 214 23.68 -10.97 -5.84
CA GLU A 214 23.89 -11.37 -7.23
C GLU A 214 22.54 -11.38 -7.96
N LEU A 215 22.47 -10.77 -9.14
CA LEU A 215 21.25 -10.74 -9.93
C LEU A 215 21.00 -12.14 -10.50
N GLU A 216 20.02 -12.85 -9.94
CA GLU A 216 19.50 -14.06 -10.53
C GLU A 216 18.51 -13.69 -11.64
N THR A 217 18.59 -14.36 -12.80
CA THR A 217 17.52 -14.30 -13.80
C THR A 217 16.34 -15.08 -13.25
N MET A 218 15.35 -14.39 -12.68
CA MET A 218 14.09 -15.02 -12.29
C MET A 218 13.45 -15.64 -13.54
N ALA A 219 13.18 -16.95 -13.48
CA ALA A 219 12.31 -17.58 -14.47
C ALA A 219 10.92 -16.94 -14.37
N GLU A 220 10.36 -16.52 -15.50
CA GLU A 220 9.00 -15.99 -15.59
C GLU A 220 7.99 -17.02 -15.06
N GLU A 221 7.64 -16.94 -13.78
CA GLU A 221 6.34 -17.39 -13.31
C GLU A 221 5.40 -16.19 -13.52
N PRO A 222 4.40 -16.31 -14.41
CA PRO A 222 3.46 -15.23 -14.66
C PRO A 222 2.51 -15.15 -13.46
N GLU A 223 2.90 -14.39 -12.44
CA GLU A 223 1.91 -13.84 -11.52
C GLU A 223 1.38 -12.54 -12.12
N GLU A 224 0.07 -12.51 -12.39
CA GLU A 224 -0.64 -11.27 -12.70
C GLU A 224 -0.52 -10.34 -11.49
N THR A 225 0.33 -9.31 -11.59
CA THR A 225 0.39 -8.20 -10.63
C THR A 225 -0.82 -7.30 -10.85
N VAL A 226 -1.99 -7.77 -10.39
CA VAL A 226 -3.23 -6.98 -10.46
C VAL A 226 -3.14 -5.85 -9.44
N ASP A 227 -3.10 -4.60 -9.92
CA ASP A 227 -3.41 -3.42 -9.10
C ASP A 227 -4.88 -3.54 -8.65
N ARG A 228 -5.06 -4.16 -7.47
CA ARG A 228 -6.38 -4.46 -6.93
C ARG A 228 -7.16 -3.19 -6.66
N TYR A 229 -6.51 -2.06 -6.35
CA TYR A 229 -7.20 -0.82 -6.08
C TYR A 229 -7.90 -0.26 -7.31
N GLN A 230 -7.26 -0.31 -8.49
CA GLN A 230 -7.94 0.01 -9.74
C GLN A 230 -9.12 -0.93 -10.02
N SER A 231 -9.01 -2.20 -9.63
CA SER A 231 -10.12 -3.19 -9.75
C SER A 231 -11.25 -2.99 -8.73
N LEU A 232 -11.03 -2.26 -7.64
CA LEU A 232 -12.06 -1.86 -6.67
C LEU A 232 -12.92 -0.69 -7.20
N VAL A 233 -12.41 0.07 -8.17
CA VAL A 233 -13.10 1.20 -8.79
C VAL A 233 -13.88 0.75 -10.03
N GLU A 234 -15.09 0.23 -9.82
CA GLU A 234 -16.00 -0.10 -10.91
C GLU A 234 -16.83 1.10 -11.35
N THR A 235 -17.13 1.22 -12.65
CA THR A 235 -17.96 2.30 -13.23
C THR A 235 -19.06 1.78 -14.16
N ASN A 236 -20.19 2.50 -14.17
CA ASN A 236 -21.30 2.32 -15.08
C ASN A 236 -20.91 2.89 -16.45
N ALA A 237 -21.66 2.52 -17.49
CA ALA A 237 -21.42 2.98 -18.86
C ALA A 237 -21.52 4.51 -19.05
N ASP A 238 -22.08 5.24 -18.07
CA ASP A 238 -22.18 6.70 -18.04
C ASP A 238 -21.07 7.38 -17.22
N GLY A 239 -20.05 6.63 -16.79
CA GLY A 239 -18.92 7.15 -16.02
C GLY A 239 -19.18 7.33 -14.53
N THR A 240 -20.39 7.04 -14.05
CA THR A 240 -20.70 7.01 -12.61
C THR A 240 -20.17 5.73 -11.96
N LEU A 241 -19.88 5.73 -10.65
CA LEU A 241 -19.42 4.53 -9.94
C LEU A 241 -20.45 3.37 -10.08
N LYS A 242 -19.98 2.21 -10.52
CA LYS A 242 -20.72 0.94 -10.53
C LYS A 242 -20.45 0.27 -9.20
N VAL A 243 -21.51 -0.01 -8.47
CA VAL A 243 -21.42 -0.68 -7.18
C VAL A 243 -21.48 -2.17 -7.48
N ASP A 244 -20.36 -2.84 -7.25
CA ASP A 244 -20.24 -4.28 -7.46
C ASP A 244 -20.78 -5.05 -6.26
N THR A 245 -21.36 -6.21 -6.51
CA THR A 245 -22.40 -6.79 -5.64
C THR A 245 -22.33 -8.27 -5.43
N GLU A 246 -21.13 -8.79 -5.68
CA GLU A 246 -20.76 -10.12 -5.25
C GLU A 246 -19.62 -10.01 -4.25
N PRO A 247 -19.66 -10.74 -3.13
CA PRO A 247 -18.47 -10.92 -2.31
C PRO A 247 -17.43 -11.65 -3.17
N LYS A 248 -16.35 -10.96 -3.54
CA LYS A 248 -15.23 -11.56 -4.27
C LYS A 248 -14.55 -12.60 -3.35
N GLU A 249 -14.29 -13.79 -3.87
CA GLU A 249 -13.62 -14.89 -3.15
C GLU A 249 -12.31 -14.40 -2.49
N LYS A 250 -11.88 -15.03 -1.39
CA LYS A 250 -10.54 -14.81 -0.83
C LYS A 250 -9.52 -15.20 -1.90
N VAL A 251 -8.98 -14.20 -2.59
CA VAL A 251 -7.87 -14.34 -3.52
C VAL A 251 -6.61 -13.92 -2.76
N GLU A 252 -5.67 -14.85 -2.57
CA GLU A 252 -4.27 -14.51 -2.28
C GLU A 252 -3.73 -13.70 -3.46
N VAL A 253 -3.25 -12.48 -3.23
CA VAL A 253 -2.85 -11.58 -4.32
C VAL A 253 -1.59 -10.81 -3.97
N THR A 254 -0.77 -10.64 -5.00
CA THR A 254 0.51 -9.98 -5.08
C THR A 254 0.36 -8.57 -5.66
N GLY A 255 0.23 -7.55 -4.78
CA GLY A 255 0.19 -6.12 -5.12
C GLY A 255 0.09 -5.24 -3.86
N GLU A 256 0.29 -3.92 -3.97
CA GLU A 256 0.06 -2.96 -2.87
C GLU A 256 -1.37 -3.13 -2.38
N GLN A 257 -1.53 -3.59 -1.15
CA GLN A 257 -2.84 -3.71 -0.50
C GLN A 257 -2.98 -2.58 0.51
N ALA A 258 -4.21 -2.18 0.82
CA ALA A 258 -4.43 -1.46 2.06
C ALA A 258 -4.29 -2.49 3.17
N GLY A 259 -3.31 -2.28 4.02
CA GLY A 259 -3.16 -2.92 5.31
C GLY A 259 -4.40 -2.72 6.19
N ASN A 260 -4.21 -2.81 7.50
CA ASN A 260 -5.29 -2.46 8.42
C ASN A 260 -5.56 -0.95 8.30
N ILE A 261 -6.82 -0.57 8.07
CA ILE A 261 -7.21 0.85 7.91
C ILE A 261 -7.85 1.33 9.20
N TYR A 262 -7.31 2.42 9.74
CA TYR A 262 -7.89 3.19 10.83
C TYR A 262 -8.54 4.44 10.25
N VAL A 263 -9.82 4.66 10.56
CA VAL A 263 -10.58 5.84 10.15
C VAL A 263 -10.88 6.67 11.38
N SER A 264 -10.49 7.95 11.34
CA SER A 264 -10.73 8.92 12.39
C SER A 264 -10.94 10.30 11.79
N ASP A 265 -11.85 11.09 12.36
CA ASP A 265 -12.12 12.48 11.95
C ASP A 265 -12.33 12.68 10.43
N SER A 266 -13.02 11.74 9.76
CA SER A 266 -13.27 11.76 8.30
C SER A 266 -12.01 11.69 7.44
N LYS A 267 -10.94 11.09 7.98
CA LYS A 267 -9.71 10.69 7.29
C LYS A 267 -9.41 9.23 7.58
N ALA A 268 -8.78 8.55 6.62
CA ALA A 268 -8.36 7.18 6.72
C ALA A 268 -6.83 7.07 6.66
N TYR A 269 -6.31 6.10 7.41
CA TYR A 269 -4.91 5.86 7.60
C TYR A 269 -4.64 4.36 7.44
N GLU A 270 -3.69 4.01 6.58
CA GLU A 270 -3.18 2.65 6.54
C GLU A 270 -2.13 2.48 7.64
N ILE A 271 -2.36 1.53 8.54
CA ILE A 271 -1.44 1.28 9.65
C ILE A 271 -0.15 0.72 9.10
N PHE A 272 0.95 1.31 9.56
CA PHE A 272 2.29 0.89 9.24
C PHE A 272 2.73 -0.22 10.20
N TYR A 273 3.33 -1.29 9.68
CA TYR A 273 3.98 -2.31 10.49
C TYR A 273 5.39 -2.51 10.00
N TYR A 274 6.38 -2.27 10.87
CA TYR A 274 7.77 -2.48 10.51
C TYR A 274 8.06 -3.93 10.12
N ASN A 275 8.72 -4.08 8.96
CA ASN A 275 9.20 -5.34 8.41
C ASN A 275 10.73 -5.27 8.28
N GLN A 276 11.44 -6.00 9.13
CA GLN A 276 12.89 -5.99 9.15
C GLN A 276 13.49 -6.62 7.87
N GLY A 277 12.93 -7.74 7.43
CA GLY A 277 13.40 -8.45 6.23
C GLY A 277 13.28 -7.60 4.97
N GLY A 278 12.13 -6.95 4.80
CA GLY A 278 11.86 -6.00 3.72
C GLY A 278 12.79 -4.79 3.76
N SER A 279 13.03 -4.22 4.94
CA SER A 279 13.96 -3.09 5.13
C SER A 279 15.40 -3.42 4.75
N VAL A 280 15.91 -4.57 5.20
CA VAL A 280 17.26 -5.06 4.85
C VAL A 280 17.35 -5.33 3.34
N LYS A 281 16.33 -5.96 2.77
CA LYS A 281 16.30 -6.32 1.34
C LYS A 281 16.17 -5.08 0.44
N TYR A 282 15.42 -4.07 0.86
CA TYR A 282 15.34 -2.80 0.15
C TYR A 282 16.70 -2.09 0.13
N ALA A 283 17.36 -1.95 1.29
CA ALA A 283 18.72 -1.38 1.33
C ALA A 283 19.71 -2.20 0.46
N SER A 284 19.55 -3.52 0.41
CA SER A 284 20.30 -4.41 -0.47
C SER A 284 20.07 -4.14 -1.96
N VAL A 285 18.85 -3.82 -2.38
CA VAL A 285 18.53 -3.38 -3.75
C VAL A 285 19.37 -2.17 -4.12
N LEU A 286 19.28 -1.12 -3.31
CA LEU A 286 19.96 0.16 -3.54
C LEU A 286 21.49 -0.04 -3.60
N ASN A 287 22.05 -0.82 -2.67
CA ASN A 287 23.49 -1.17 -2.67
C ASN A 287 23.90 -1.95 -3.92
N THR A 288 23.06 -2.88 -4.37
CA THR A 288 23.32 -3.68 -5.57
C THR A 288 23.31 -2.83 -6.83
N VAL A 289 22.32 -1.94 -6.97
CA VAL A 289 22.24 -1.01 -8.11
C VAL A 289 23.43 -0.06 -8.12
N LYS A 290 23.83 0.47 -6.96
CA LYS A 290 25.02 1.33 -6.87
C LYS A 290 26.30 0.57 -7.25
N ALA A 291 26.44 -0.69 -6.87
CA ALA A 291 27.58 -1.52 -7.24
C ALA A 291 27.59 -1.86 -8.74
N LEU A 292 26.41 -2.10 -9.33
CA LEU A 292 26.25 -2.42 -10.75
C LEU A 292 26.52 -1.22 -11.66
N LEU A 293 26.11 -0.01 -11.22
CA LEU A 293 26.19 1.23 -11.98
C LEU A 293 27.00 2.28 -11.19
N PRO A 294 28.31 2.06 -10.96
CA PRO A 294 29.11 2.89 -10.05
C PRO A 294 29.23 4.36 -10.49
N GLU A 295 29.16 4.61 -11.79
CA GLU A 295 29.25 5.93 -12.42
C GLU A 295 27.94 6.74 -12.39
N ALA A 296 26.82 6.11 -11.98
CA ALA A 296 25.54 6.79 -11.82
C ALA A 296 25.39 7.34 -10.40
N ASN A 297 24.72 8.49 -10.29
CA ASN A 297 24.19 8.98 -9.03
C ASN A 297 22.91 8.20 -8.72
N VAL A 298 22.87 7.58 -7.55
CA VAL A 298 21.68 6.86 -7.08
C VAL A 298 21.06 7.68 -5.96
N TYR A 299 19.81 8.08 -6.16
CA TYR A 299 18.99 8.79 -5.20
C TYR A 299 17.91 7.83 -4.67
N ASP A 300 17.74 7.79 -3.36
CA ASP A 300 16.66 7.08 -2.70
C ASP A 300 15.73 8.09 -2.02
N ILE A 301 14.47 8.10 -2.46
CA ILE A 301 13.37 8.85 -1.87
C ILE A 301 12.42 7.83 -1.27
N LEU A 302 12.67 7.48 -0.02
CA LEU A 302 11.75 6.67 0.78
C LEU A 302 10.65 7.59 1.34
N VAL A 303 9.39 7.29 1.04
CA VAL A 303 8.25 8.14 1.38
C VAL A 303 7.44 7.52 2.52
N PRO A 304 7.12 8.27 3.60
CA PRO A 304 6.24 7.76 4.65
C PRO A 304 4.79 7.73 4.19
N ASN A 305 3.93 7.04 4.94
CA ASN A 305 2.49 7.16 4.74
C ASN A 305 1.85 8.16 5.73
N SER A 306 0.57 8.48 5.51
CA SER A 306 -0.15 9.45 6.35
C SER A 306 -0.22 9.02 7.82
N PHE A 307 -0.26 7.72 8.10
CA PHE A 307 -0.30 7.18 9.47
C PHE A 307 0.91 7.63 10.29
N GLY A 308 2.12 7.44 9.77
CA GLY A 308 3.34 7.79 10.50
C GLY A 308 3.57 9.30 10.63
N VAL A 309 3.06 10.09 9.68
CA VAL A 309 3.30 11.53 9.60
C VAL A 309 2.29 12.36 10.39
N GLU A 310 1.00 12.02 10.30
CA GLU A 310 -0.08 12.89 10.79
C GLU A 310 -0.68 12.43 12.12
N LEU A 311 -0.68 11.13 12.43
CA LEU A 311 -1.23 10.64 13.69
C LEU A 311 -0.28 10.92 14.86
N ASP A 312 -0.84 11.16 16.04
CA ASP A 312 -0.05 11.33 17.26
C ASP A 312 0.76 10.05 17.56
N PRO A 313 2.05 10.16 17.91
CA PRO A 313 2.88 8.99 18.19
C PRO A 313 2.32 8.05 19.27
N SER A 314 1.61 8.57 20.27
CA SER A 314 0.98 7.72 21.30
C SER A 314 -0.18 6.88 20.76
N LEU A 315 -0.93 7.42 19.80
CA LEU A 315 -1.97 6.67 19.09
C LEU A 315 -1.36 5.64 18.13
N GLN A 316 -0.24 5.98 17.48
CA GLN A 316 0.49 5.00 16.64
C GLN A 316 0.94 3.80 17.49
N GLU A 317 1.49 4.05 18.69
CA GLU A 317 1.90 3.00 19.63
C GLU A 317 0.70 2.17 20.12
N GLU A 318 -0.45 2.80 20.42
CA GLU A 318 -1.69 2.11 20.80
C GLU A 318 -2.20 1.18 19.68
N LEU A 319 -2.04 1.60 18.42
CA LEU A 319 -2.40 0.83 17.23
C LEU A 319 -1.34 -0.24 16.87
N GLY A 320 -0.31 -0.39 17.70
CA GLY A 320 0.71 -1.43 17.57
C GLY A 320 1.69 -1.16 16.43
N SER A 321 2.02 0.11 16.19
CA SER A 321 3.01 0.56 15.21
C SER A 321 4.18 1.26 15.90
N GLY A 322 5.40 0.92 15.49
CA GLY A 322 6.64 1.51 15.95
C GLY A 322 6.92 2.89 15.35
N ASN A 323 7.99 3.53 15.82
CA ASN A 323 8.38 4.83 15.32
C ASN A 323 8.92 4.73 13.87
N MET A 324 8.19 5.30 12.92
CA MET A 324 8.55 5.28 11.49
C MET A 324 9.86 6.03 11.19
N GLN A 325 10.18 7.08 11.93
CA GLN A 325 11.44 7.83 11.75
C GLN A 325 12.65 6.96 12.09
N ASP A 326 12.55 6.13 13.13
CA ASP A 326 13.60 5.17 13.51
C ASP A 326 13.79 4.11 12.42
N VAL A 327 12.71 3.65 11.78
CA VAL A 327 12.77 2.73 10.63
C VAL A 327 13.55 3.34 9.46
N PHE A 328 13.27 4.60 9.12
CA PHE A 328 13.96 5.30 8.03
C PHE A 328 15.46 5.43 8.34
N ASN A 329 15.79 5.84 9.56
CA ASN A 329 17.18 5.95 10.02
C ASN A 329 17.90 4.59 9.94
N TYR A 330 17.22 3.51 10.35
CA TYR A 330 17.77 2.16 10.28
C TYR A 330 18.04 1.73 8.84
N ILE A 331 17.09 1.91 7.92
CA ILE A 331 17.24 1.60 6.49
C ILE A 331 18.41 2.39 5.90
N PHE A 332 18.45 3.71 6.11
CA PHE A 332 19.51 4.58 5.61
C PHE A 332 20.89 4.26 6.18
N SER A 333 20.98 3.67 7.38
CA SER A 333 22.23 3.22 7.98
C SER A 333 22.82 1.98 7.30
N MET A 334 22.00 1.20 6.61
CA MET A 334 22.41 0.00 5.87
C MET A 334 22.85 0.29 4.42
N MET A 335 22.62 1.49 3.92
CA MET A 335 22.89 1.86 2.53
C MET A 335 24.33 2.37 2.33
N ASP A 336 24.88 2.12 1.15
CA ASP A 336 26.18 2.65 0.72
C ASP A 336 26.20 4.18 0.87
N PRO A 337 27.26 4.75 1.47
CA PRO A 337 27.32 6.18 1.76
C PRO A 337 27.33 7.07 0.51
N ASN A 338 27.62 6.53 -0.68
CA ASN A 338 27.55 7.24 -1.96
C ASN A 338 26.14 7.25 -2.57
N ILE A 339 25.14 6.70 -1.87
CA ILE A 339 23.73 6.81 -2.23
C ILE A 339 23.18 8.08 -1.55
N HIS A 340 22.56 8.92 -2.37
CA HIS A 340 21.92 10.16 -1.94
C HIS A 340 20.56 9.82 -1.31
N ARG A 341 20.50 9.86 0.02
CA ARG A 341 19.33 9.49 0.80
C ARG A 341 18.53 10.74 1.14
N ILE A 342 17.29 10.80 0.65
CA ILE A 342 16.41 11.95 0.84
C ILE A 342 15.33 11.53 1.83
N SER A 343 15.42 12.03 3.06
CA SER A 343 14.42 11.76 4.10
C SER A 343 13.17 12.58 3.85
N ALA A 344 12.11 11.94 3.33
CA ALA A 344 10.82 12.58 3.17
C ALA A 344 10.07 12.78 4.50
N PHE A 345 10.41 12.01 5.54
CA PHE A 345 9.68 12.00 6.81
C PHE A 345 9.72 13.36 7.50
N ASP A 346 10.91 13.91 7.75
CA ASP A 346 11.05 15.17 8.50
C ASP A 346 10.35 16.33 7.80
N THR A 347 10.47 16.40 6.48
CA THR A 347 9.83 17.42 5.65
C THR A 347 8.31 17.30 5.69
N LEU A 348 7.76 16.11 5.44
CA LEU A 348 6.30 15.91 5.48
C LEU A 348 5.75 16.09 6.90
N TYR A 349 6.48 15.67 7.93
CA TYR A 349 6.12 15.89 9.32
C TYR A 349 6.08 17.37 9.70
N ALA A 350 7.01 18.19 9.19
CA ALA A 350 6.99 19.63 9.39
C ALA A 350 5.78 20.31 8.72
N HIS A 351 5.25 19.70 7.66
CA HIS A 351 4.09 20.18 6.89
C HIS A 351 2.79 19.39 7.16
N ARG A 352 2.74 18.57 8.22
CA ARG A 352 1.62 17.65 8.50
C ARG A 352 0.26 18.32 8.75
N ASP A 353 0.27 19.61 9.10
CA ASP A 353 -0.95 20.41 9.27
C ASP A 353 -1.49 20.98 7.93
N GLU A 354 -0.77 20.75 6.82
CA GLU A 354 -1.19 21.09 5.46
C GLU A 354 -1.75 19.85 4.73
N TYR A 355 -2.32 20.05 3.55
CA TYR A 355 -2.93 18.99 2.76
C TYR A 355 -1.87 18.17 1.99
N VAL A 356 -0.97 17.50 2.72
CA VAL A 356 0.16 16.73 2.17
C VAL A 356 -0.16 15.25 1.91
N PHE A 357 -1.22 14.72 2.54
CA PHE A 357 -1.82 13.42 2.21
C PHE A 357 -3.33 13.54 1.99
N PHE A 358 -3.86 12.74 1.07
CA PHE A 358 -5.30 12.65 0.86
C PHE A 358 -6.01 12.11 2.10
N ASN A 359 -7.28 12.46 2.27
CA ASN A 359 -8.09 12.00 3.40
C ASN A 359 -8.67 10.60 3.15
N THR A 360 -9.00 10.29 1.91
CA THR A 360 -9.74 9.11 1.48
C THR A 360 -8.93 8.18 0.59
N ASP A 361 -7.67 8.52 0.35
CA ASP A 361 -6.73 7.81 -0.52
C ASP A 361 -5.41 7.54 0.19
N HIS A 362 -4.74 6.46 -0.23
CA HIS A 362 -3.47 6.04 0.35
C HIS A 362 -2.25 6.86 -0.07
N HIS A 363 -2.31 7.70 -1.11
CA HIS A 363 -1.17 8.47 -1.57
C HIS A 363 -0.96 9.78 -0.80
N TRP A 364 0.25 10.33 -0.91
CA TRP A 364 0.47 11.77 -0.72
C TRP A 364 -0.23 12.61 -1.79
N THR A 365 -0.42 13.90 -1.53
CA THR A 365 -0.91 14.85 -2.53
C THR A 365 0.22 15.35 -3.42
N GLY A 366 -0.12 16.05 -4.52
CA GLY A 366 0.89 16.76 -5.31
C GLY A 366 1.67 17.80 -4.49
N LEU A 367 1.05 18.39 -3.45
CA LEU A 367 1.72 19.30 -2.53
C LEU A 367 2.74 18.56 -1.65
N GLY A 368 2.39 17.38 -1.13
CA GLY A 368 3.33 16.52 -0.41
C GLY A 368 4.54 16.16 -1.29
N ALA A 369 4.28 15.72 -2.53
CA ALA A 369 5.33 15.42 -3.50
C ALA A 369 6.20 16.65 -3.84
N TYR A 370 5.62 17.85 -3.92
CA TYR A 370 6.35 19.10 -4.14
C TYR A 370 7.37 19.38 -3.04
N TYR A 371 7.00 19.21 -1.77
CA TYR A 371 7.92 19.45 -0.66
C TYR A 371 9.13 18.52 -0.71
N VAL A 372 8.92 17.24 -1.02
CA VAL A 372 10.00 16.27 -1.18
C VAL A 372 10.84 16.54 -2.44
N TYR A 373 10.23 17.06 -3.51
CA TYR A 373 10.96 17.55 -4.68
C TYR A 373 11.93 18.69 -4.34
N ARG A 374 11.58 19.58 -3.41
CA ARG A 374 12.51 20.62 -2.95
C ARG A 374 13.73 20.04 -2.25
N GLU A 375 13.54 19.01 -1.41
CA GLU A 375 14.65 18.29 -0.77
C GLU A 375 15.54 17.57 -1.80
N PHE A 376 14.93 16.93 -2.80
CA PHE A 376 15.68 16.36 -3.92
C PHE A 376 16.53 17.41 -4.64
N CYS A 377 15.95 18.58 -4.94
CA CYS A 377 16.69 19.68 -5.58
C CYS A 377 17.87 20.15 -4.71
N GLN A 378 17.66 20.26 -3.39
CA GLN A 378 18.70 20.64 -2.44
C GLN A 378 19.84 19.62 -2.42
N GLU A 379 19.53 18.33 -2.29
CA GLU A 379 20.53 17.26 -2.28
C GLU A 379 21.31 17.18 -3.59
N LYS A 380 20.61 17.37 -4.73
CA LYS A 380 21.23 17.41 -6.05
C LYS A 380 22.04 18.69 -6.31
N GLY A 381 21.78 19.77 -5.57
CA GLY A 381 22.42 21.08 -5.77
C GLY A 381 21.85 21.89 -6.93
N ILE A 382 20.56 21.69 -7.27
CA ILE A 382 19.82 22.48 -8.26
C ILE A 382 18.81 23.40 -7.59
N THR A 383 18.35 24.44 -8.30
CA THR A 383 17.34 25.37 -7.77
C THR A 383 15.94 24.83 -8.07
N PRO A 384 15.10 24.59 -7.05
CA PRO A 384 13.73 24.17 -7.30
C PRO A 384 12.90 25.31 -7.91
N HIS A 385 11.89 24.95 -8.69
CA HIS A 385 10.83 25.88 -9.09
C HIS A 385 9.86 26.12 -7.93
N GLU A 386 9.27 27.31 -7.89
CA GLU A 386 8.20 27.62 -6.94
C GLU A 386 6.86 27.20 -7.53
N LEU A 387 5.88 26.84 -6.70
CA LEU A 387 4.55 26.42 -7.18
C LEU A 387 3.89 27.44 -8.12
N SER A 388 4.19 28.72 -7.94
CA SER A 388 3.70 29.81 -8.80
C SER A 388 4.28 29.85 -10.21
N ASP A 389 5.37 29.12 -10.47
CA ASP A 389 5.99 29.03 -11.79
C ASP A 389 5.17 28.09 -12.71
N PHE A 390 4.52 27.09 -12.11
CA PHE A 390 3.73 26.09 -12.81
C PHE A 390 2.31 26.56 -13.10
N GLN A 391 1.70 25.97 -14.14
CA GLN A 391 0.25 26.09 -14.31
C GLN A 391 -0.47 25.14 -13.35
N TYR A 392 -1.39 25.67 -12.54
CA TYR A 392 -2.18 24.90 -11.58
C TYR A 392 -3.43 24.26 -12.20
N ALA A 393 -3.74 23.04 -11.80
CA ALA A 393 -4.98 22.32 -12.07
C ALA A 393 -5.53 21.72 -10.77
N ASP A 394 -6.86 21.69 -10.64
CA ASP A 394 -7.57 21.15 -9.48
C ASP A 394 -8.75 20.28 -9.92
N TYR A 395 -8.81 19.07 -9.39
CA TYR A 395 -9.84 18.08 -9.71
C TYR A 395 -10.60 17.65 -8.46
N SER A 396 -11.64 18.42 -8.12
CA SER A 396 -12.53 18.15 -6.97
C SER A 396 -13.34 16.86 -7.08
N GLY A 397 -13.80 16.32 -5.94
CA GLY A 397 -14.68 15.15 -5.90
C GLY A 397 -13.93 13.85 -6.13
N PHE A 398 -12.74 13.74 -5.55
CA PHE A 398 -11.92 12.54 -5.52
C PHE A 398 -12.32 11.68 -4.32
N TYR A 399 -12.56 10.40 -4.58
CA TYR A 399 -12.72 9.38 -3.54
C TYR A 399 -11.67 8.33 -3.76
N GLY A 400 -10.74 8.22 -2.83
CA GLY A 400 -9.59 7.36 -2.96
C GLY A 400 -9.82 5.90 -2.59
N THR A 401 -8.72 5.17 -2.60
CA THR A 401 -8.66 3.74 -2.28
C THR A 401 -9.19 3.41 -0.90
N PHE A 402 -8.89 4.21 0.14
CA PHE A 402 -9.39 3.98 1.49
C PHE A 402 -10.91 4.10 1.58
N TYR A 403 -11.52 5.02 0.85
CA TYR A 403 -12.98 5.10 0.80
C TYR A 403 -13.59 3.78 0.32
N PHE A 404 -13.05 3.17 -0.75
CA PHE A 404 -13.57 1.91 -1.25
C PHE A 404 -13.23 0.72 -0.34
N ALA A 405 -12.00 0.69 0.22
CA ALA A 405 -11.53 -0.38 1.08
C ALA A 405 -12.27 -0.44 2.43
N THR A 406 -12.76 0.70 2.92
CA THR A 406 -13.56 0.81 4.15
C THR A 406 -15.07 0.59 3.91
N ASN A 407 -15.43 -0.12 2.84
CA ASN A 407 -16.81 -0.32 2.41
C ASN A 407 -17.60 1.00 2.32
N ARG A 408 -16.97 2.05 1.80
CA ARG A 408 -17.58 3.37 1.58
C ARG A 408 -18.05 4.04 2.87
N ASN A 409 -17.19 4.03 3.90
CA ASN A 409 -17.44 4.65 5.20
C ASN A 409 -18.09 6.05 5.06
N GLU A 410 -19.20 6.28 5.78
CA GLU A 410 -19.99 7.51 5.62
C GLU A 410 -19.26 8.78 6.12
N SER A 411 -18.29 8.67 7.04
CA SER A 411 -17.47 9.82 7.45
C SER A 411 -16.55 10.28 6.32
N LEU A 412 -15.86 9.33 5.66
CA LEU A 412 -15.02 9.60 4.48
C LEU A 412 -15.86 10.12 3.31
N LYS A 413 -17.07 9.59 3.12
CA LYS A 413 -18.01 10.07 2.10
C LYS A 413 -18.34 11.55 2.26
N ALA A 414 -18.48 12.03 3.49
CA ALA A 414 -18.79 13.41 3.80
C ALA A 414 -17.60 14.37 3.59
N ASN A 415 -16.39 13.83 3.41
CA ASN A 415 -15.15 14.58 3.23
C ASN A 415 -14.39 14.11 1.97
N PRO A 416 -14.95 14.29 0.75
CA PRO A 416 -14.25 13.95 -0.48
C PRO A 416 -12.98 14.80 -0.65
N ASP A 417 -11.97 14.20 -1.26
CA ASP A 417 -10.73 14.87 -1.61
C ASP A 417 -10.85 15.68 -2.92
N HIS A 418 -9.77 16.39 -3.23
CA HIS A 418 -9.50 16.98 -4.54
C HIS A 418 -8.05 16.74 -4.92
N VAL A 419 -7.76 16.60 -6.22
CA VAL A 419 -6.39 16.39 -6.70
C VAL A 419 -5.82 17.69 -7.25
N GLU A 420 -4.87 18.27 -6.51
CA GLU A 420 -4.07 19.41 -6.96
C GLU A 420 -2.87 18.94 -7.78
N ALA A 421 -2.66 19.55 -8.94
CA ALA A 421 -1.58 19.21 -9.84
C ALA A 421 -0.94 20.46 -10.46
N TRP A 422 0.37 20.39 -10.70
CA TRP A 422 1.16 21.46 -11.29
C TRP A 422 1.76 20.99 -12.62
N ILE A 423 1.33 21.63 -13.70
CA ILE A 423 1.73 21.28 -15.06
C ILE A 423 3.13 21.86 -15.32
N PRO A 424 4.12 21.03 -15.72
CA PRO A 424 5.47 21.49 -16.03
C PRO A 424 5.51 22.49 -17.19
N MET A 425 6.51 23.37 -17.16
CA MET A 425 6.62 24.49 -18.08
C MET A 425 7.24 24.10 -19.43
N GLY A 426 8.18 23.13 -19.42
CA GLY A 426 8.94 22.73 -20.59
C GLY A 426 8.15 21.89 -21.58
N THR A 427 7.34 20.96 -21.07
CA THR A 427 6.41 20.13 -21.85
C THR A 427 5.34 19.54 -20.94
N ASN A 428 4.14 19.30 -21.47
CA ASN A 428 3.14 18.45 -20.83
C ASN A 428 2.95 17.13 -21.58
N GLU A 429 3.77 16.82 -22.60
CA GLU A 429 3.61 15.64 -23.45
C GLU A 429 4.45 14.46 -22.93
N ILE A 430 3.85 13.26 -22.92
CA ILE A 430 4.53 12.00 -22.62
C ILE A 430 4.24 10.96 -23.69
N VAL A 431 5.15 10.01 -23.85
CA VAL A 431 4.94 8.77 -24.61
C VAL A 431 4.98 7.61 -23.63
N VAL A 432 3.91 6.83 -23.61
CA VAL A 432 3.77 5.64 -22.76
C VAL A 432 3.91 4.39 -23.61
N THR A 433 4.65 3.40 -23.12
CA THR A 433 4.71 2.04 -23.67
C THR A 433 3.98 1.09 -22.73
N ASP A 434 2.95 0.40 -23.24
CA ASP A 434 2.17 -0.60 -22.48
C ASP A 434 2.89 -1.95 -22.40
N GLU A 435 2.32 -2.90 -21.64
CA GLU A 435 2.88 -4.25 -21.43
C GLU A 435 3.00 -5.08 -22.73
N ASN A 436 2.24 -4.71 -23.77
CA ASN A 436 2.30 -5.36 -25.08
C ASN A 436 3.32 -4.67 -26.01
N GLY A 437 4.04 -3.66 -25.54
CA GLY A 437 4.98 -2.86 -26.32
C GLY A 437 4.32 -1.81 -27.22
N ASN A 438 3.01 -1.57 -27.11
CA ASN A 438 2.35 -0.52 -27.89
C ASN A 438 2.63 0.84 -27.27
N THR A 439 2.83 1.85 -28.12
CA THR A 439 3.03 3.22 -27.69
C THR A 439 1.81 4.08 -27.90
N PHE A 440 1.54 4.98 -26.96
CA PHE A 440 0.52 6.01 -27.10
C PHE A 440 0.95 7.31 -26.42
N ASN A 441 0.42 8.43 -26.91
CA ASN A 441 0.68 9.74 -26.34
C ASN A 441 -0.33 10.04 -25.22
N ALA A 442 0.16 10.66 -24.15
CA ALA A 442 -0.64 11.19 -23.06
C ALA A 442 -0.01 12.48 -22.55
N ASN A 443 -0.48 12.97 -21.39
CA ASN A 443 0.12 14.13 -20.75
C ASN A 443 0.84 13.80 -19.45
N VAL A 444 1.77 14.67 -19.02
CA VAL A 444 2.38 14.60 -17.69
C VAL A 444 1.30 14.83 -16.64
N ILE A 445 0.47 15.87 -16.84
CA ILE A 445 -0.79 16.11 -16.12
C ILE A 445 -1.95 15.99 -17.11
N ASN A 446 -2.74 14.95 -16.95
CA ASN A 446 -3.93 14.64 -17.74
C ASN A 446 -5.16 15.33 -17.15
N ASP A 447 -6.03 15.86 -18.01
CA ASP A 447 -7.32 16.38 -17.57
C ASP A 447 -8.24 15.23 -17.14
N VAL A 448 -8.59 15.21 -15.86
CA VAL A 448 -9.47 14.20 -15.24
C VAL A 448 -10.76 14.82 -14.70
N SER A 449 -11.14 16.01 -15.18
CA SER A 449 -12.35 16.71 -14.74
C SER A 449 -13.62 15.86 -14.91
N GLU A 450 -13.71 15.15 -16.03
CA GLU A 450 -14.84 14.29 -16.42
C GLU A 450 -14.58 12.80 -16.13
N VAL A 451 -13.46 12.47 -15.46
CA VAL A 451 -13.15 11.10 -15.06
C VAL A 451 -13.88 10.78 -13.75
N ASN A 452 -14.18 9.50 -13.55
CA ASN A 452 -14.84 9.03 -12.34
C ASN A 452 -14.08 9.41 -11.06
N ALA A 453 -14.83 9.53 -9.97
CA ALA A 453 -14.30 9.98 -8.68
C ALA A 453 -13.16 9.12 -8.13
N GLY A 454 -13.06 7.83 -8.50
CA GLY A 454 -12.01 6.93 -8.01
C GLY A 454 -10.72 6.92 -8.84
N ARG A 455 -10.66 7.69 -9.94
CA ARG A 455 -9.52 7.67 -10.88
C ARG A 455 -8.88 9.03 -11.09
N LYS A 456 -9.15 10.01 -10.22
CA LYS A 456 -8.61 11.36 -10.40
C LYS A 456 -7.10 11.42 -10.14
N TYR A 457 -6.54 10.54 -9.30
CA TYR A 457 -5.09 10.42 -9.13
C TYR A 457 -4.35 10.05 -10.43
N ASN A 458 -5.02 9.38 -11.38
CA ASN A 458 -4.45 9.08 -12.71
C ASN A 458 -4.27 10.34 -13.58
N CYS A 459 -4.51 11.55 -13.06
CA CYS A 459 -4.04 12.77 -13.70
C CYS A 459 -2.53 12.75 -13.88
N PHE A 460 -1.80 12.23 -12.89
CA PHE A 460 -0.35 12.13 -12.92
C PHE A 460 0.10 11.00 -13.86
N ILE A 461 0.81 11.37 -14.93
CA ILE A 461 1.48 10.49 -15.91
C ILE A 461 0.65 9.32 -16.46
N LYS A 462 -0.68 9.45 -16.43
CA LYS A 462 -1.65 8.41 -16.81
C LYS A 462 -1.67 7.18 -15.91
N GLY A 463 -1.12 7.28 -14.69
CA GLY A 463 -1.04 6.20 -13.72
C GLY A 463 0.21 5.35 -13.88
N ASP A 464 0.09 4.07 -13.55
CA ASP A 464 1.21 3.15 -13.52
C ASP A 464 1.41 2.48 -14.88
N ASN A 465 2.53 2.81 -15.52
CA ASN A 465 2.88 2.28 -16.83
C ASN A 465 4.23 1.58 -16.76
N PRO A 466 4.45 0.48 -17.52
CA PRO A 466 5.76 -0.18 -17.59
C PRO A 466 6.90 0.79 -17.90
N PHE A 467 6.67 1.64 -18.91
CA PHE A 467 7.65 2.63 -19.34
C PHE A 467 6.95 3.91 -19.82
N THR A 468 7.40 5.05 -19.31
CA THR A 468 7.00 6.38 -19.79
C THR A 468 8.23 7.20 -20.11
N ALA A 469 8.24 7.85 -21.28
CA ALA A 469 9.27 8.80 -21.68
C ALA A 469 8.70 10.21 -21.81
N ILE A 470 9.43 11.18 -21.26
CA ILE A 470 9.12 12.60 -21.33
C ILE A 470 10.33 13.31 -21.93
N LYS A 471 10.12 14.05 -23.01
CA LYS A 471 11.16 14.85 -23.67
C LYS A 471 10.86 16.33 -23.48
N ASN A 472 11.74 17.04 -22.78
CA ASN A 472 11.61 18.49 -22.63
C ASN A 472 12.30 19.20 -23.81
N PRO A 473 11.56 19.81 -24.75
CA PRO A 473 12.16 20.47 -25.91
C PRO A 473 12.89 21.78 -25.56
N GLN A 474 12.76 22.29 -24.32
CA GLN A 474 13.44 23.50 -23.87
C GLN A 474 14.87 23.24 -23.36
N ILE A 475 15.26 21.97 -23.18
CA ILE A 475 16.57 21.57 -22.69
C ILE A 475 17.25 20.67 -23.74
N ASN A 476 18.52 20.94 -24.05
CA ASN A 476 19.28 20.26 -25.10
C ASN A 476 20.74 19.95 -24.69
N ASP A 477 20.96 19.70 -23.40
CA ASP A 477 22.28 19.48 -22.80
C ASP A 477 22.62 17.99 -22.56
N GLY A 478 21.73 17.07 -22.94
CA GLY A 478 21.83 15.63 -22.76
C GLY A 478 21.48 15.14 -21.36
N SER A 479 21.00 16.01 -20.46
CA SER A 479 20.61 15.62 -19.10
C SER A 479 19.47 14.61 -19.14
N SER A 480 19.63 13.53 -18.37
CA SER A 480 18.60 12.51 -18.25
C SER A 480 18.60 11.84 -16.88
N CYS A 481 17.41 11.45 -16.46
CA CYS A 481 17.19 10.61 -15.29
C CYS A 481 16.26 9.44 -15.61
N VAL A 482 16.38 8.40 -14.80
CA VAL A 482 15.39 7.33 -14.72
C VAL A 482 14.79 7.29 -13.31
N ILE A 483 13.47 7.27 -13.24
CA ILE A 483 12.71 7.09 -12.01
C ILE A 483 12.25 5.64 -11.94
N ILE A 484 12.56 4.96 -10.84
CA ILE A 484 12.11 3.60 -10.54
C ILE A 484 11.16 3.71 -9.37
N LYS A 485 9.89 3.39 -9.60
CA LYS A 485 8.82 3.79 -8.70
C LYS A 485 7.68 2.79 -8.65
N GLU A 486 6.85 2.99 -7.63
CA GLU A 486 5.44 2.62 -7.61
C GLU A 486 4.54 3.89 -7.67
N SER A 487 3.24 3.70 -7.49
CA SER A 487 2.18 4.71 -7.59
C SER A 487 2.45 6.08 -6.90
N TYR A 488 3.22 6.16 -5.80
CA TYR A 488 3.62 7.44 -5.19
C TYR A 488 4.50 8.28 -6.12
N GLY A 489 5.35 7.65 -6.93
CA GLY A 489 6.23 8.36 -7.87
C GLY A 489 5.47 9.18 -8.91
N ASN A 490 4.20 8.84 -9.17
CA ASN A 490 3.38 9.51 -10.18
C ASN A 490 3.25 11.02 -9.90
N ALA A 491 2.97 11.40 -8.65
CA ALA A 491 2.83 12.80 -8.26
C ALA A 491 4.17 13.56 -8.18
N PHE A 492 5.30 12.84 -8.11
CA PHE A 492 6.64 13.43 -8.04
C PHE A 492 7.22 13.77 -9.42
N VAL A 493 6.99 12.91 -10.43
CA VAL A 493 7.52 13.05 -11.80
C VAL A 493 7.30 14.44 -12.43
N PRO A 494 6.13 15.10 -12.32
CA PRO A 494 5.89 16.39 -12.95
C PRO A 494 6.94 17.45 -12.60
N PHE A 495 7.44 17.44 -11.37
CA PHE A 495 8.41 18.43 -10.89
C PHE A 495 9.83 18.23 -11.43
N LEU A 496 10.14 17.05 -11.98
CA LEU A 496 11.45 16.76 -12.58
C LEU A 496 11.56 17.20 -14.04
N VAL A 497 10.43 17.33 -14.74
CA VAL A 497 10.39 17.57 -16.20
C VAL A 497 11.16 18.82 -16.62
N ASP A 498 11.17 19.84 -15.78
CA ASP A 498 11.84 21.12 -16.07
C ASP A 498 13.36 21.13 -15.75
N HIS A 499 13.91 20.03 -15.21
CA HIS A 499 15.34 19.91 -14.84
C HIS A 499 16.14 18.98 -15.73
N TYR A 500 15.48 18.27 -16.64
CA TYR A 500 16.08 17.26 -17.50
C TYR A 500 15.60 17.38 -18.94
N GLU A 501 16.50 17.16 -19.89
CA GLU A 501 16.13 17.00 -21.31
C GLU A 501 15.28 15.74 -21.53
N SER A 502 15.61 14.63 -20.86
CA SER A 502 14.84 13.39 -20.92
C SER A 502 14.55 12.84 -19.52
N VAL A 503 13.28 12.57 -19.24
CA VAL A 503 12.84 11.87 -18.01
C VAL A 503 12.23 10.52 -18.41
N TYR A 504 12.76 9.44 -17.85
CA TYR A 504 12.24 8.09 -18.06
C TYR A 504 11.62 7.58 -16.75
N VAL A 505 10.42 7.03 -16.80
CA VAL A 505 9.71 6.51 -15.62
C VAL A 505 9.45 5.03 -15.82
N ILE A 506 9.87 4.23 -14.85
CA ILE A 506 9.77 2.78 -14.82
C ILE A 506 8.92 2.38 -13.63
N ASP A 507 7.80 1.73 -13.90
CA ASP A 507 7.08 1.00 -12.86
C ASP A 507 7.58 -0.45 -12.82
N TYR A 508 8.31 -0.79 -11.76
CA TYR A 508 9.00 -2.08 -11.66
C TYR A 508 8.05 -3.28 -11.63
N ARG A 509 6.76 -3.07 -11.33
CA ARG A 509 5.75 -4.14 -11.31
C ARG A 509 5.41 -4.63 -12.72
N TYR A 510 5.55 -3.76 -13.71
CA TYR A 510 5.09 -3.99 -15.08
C TYR A 510 6.22 -3.99 -16.12
N TYR A 511 7.37 -3.38 -15.80
CA TYR A 511 8.52 -3.37 -16.69
C TYR A 511 9.19 -4.75 -16.75
N LYS A 512 9.49 -5.23 -17.97
CA LYS A 512 10.05 -6.58 -18.22
C LYS A 512 11.35 -6.57 -19.02
N ASP A 513 11.80 -5.40 -19.48
CA ASP A 513 13.05 -5.26 -20.22
C ASP A 513 14.25 -5.10 -19.26
N ASN A 514 15.47 -5.17 -19.79
CA ASN A 514 16.69 -5.00 -19.00
C ASN A 514 16.99 -3.51 -18.79
N LEU A 515 16.74 -3.01 -17.59
CA LEU A 515 16.93 -1.61 -17.24
C LEU A 515 18.42 -1.21 -17.17
N SER A 516 19.29 -2.11 -16.73
CA SER A 516 20.74 -1.86 -16.67
C SER A 516 21.29 -1.51 -18.04
N GLN A 517 20.93 -2.31 -19.05
CA GLN A 517 21.34 -2.10 -20.43
C GLN A 517 20.77 -0.78 -20.96
N PHE A 518 19.50 -0.50 -20.71
CA PHE A 518 18.87 0.77 -21.09
C PHE A 518 19.59 1.98 -20.50
N ILE A 519 19.94 1.96 -19.21
CA ILE A 519 20.68 3.03 -18.53
C ILE A 519 22.06 3.24 -19.18
N LEU A 520 22.78 2.15 -19.44
CA LEU A 520 24.12 2.20 -20.04
C LEU A 520 24.09 2.73 -21.48
N ASP A 521 23.16 2.25 -22.30
CA ASP A 521 23.03 2.66 -23.71
C ASP A 521 22.64 4.13 -23.85
N ASN A 522 21.76 4.62 -22.97
CA ASN A 522 21.32 6.01 -22.95
C ASN A 522 22.22 6.93 -22.12
N LYS A 523 23.27 6.38 -21.48
CA LYS A 523 24.24 7.11 -20.63
C LYS A 523 23.57 7.92 -19.52
N ILE A 524 22.48 7.39 -18.97
CA ILE A 524 21.70 8.04 -17.91
C ILE A 524 22.60 8.17 -16.67
N LYS A 525 22.56 9.36 -16.04
CA LYS A 525 23.44 9.70 -14.91
C LYS A 525 22.74 9.67 -13.57
N ASP A 526 21.45 9.93 -13.54
CA ASP A 526 20.69 9.94 -12.30
C ASP A 526 19.65 8.82 -12.31
N ILE A 527 19.72 7.97 -11.28
CA ILE A 527 18.76 6.92 -11.00
C ILE A 527 18.05 7.31 -9.71
N ILE A 528 16.73 7.46 -9.76
CA ILE A 528 15.93 8.00 -8.66
C ILE A 528 14.90 6.94 -8.26
N PHE A 529 15.02 6.40 -7.06
CA PHE A 529 14.00 5.53 -6.48
C PHE A 529 12.97 6.38 -5.74
N VAL A 530 11.68 6.14 -5.97
CA VAL A 530 10.58 6.79 -5.26
C VAL A 530 9.57 5.74 -4.84
N ASN A 531 9.64 5.33 -3.57
CA ASN A 531 8.82 4.24 -3.04
C ASN A 531 8.26 4.59 -1.67
N ASN A 532 7.00 4.24 -1.43
CA ASN A 532 6.41 4.29 -0.12
C ASN A 532 7.01 3.24 0.82
N VAL A 533 7.11 3.57 2.10
CA VAL A 533 7.59 2.65 3.14
C VAL A 533 6.76 1.36 3.24
N GLN A 534 5.47 1.38 2.91
CA GLN A 534 4.62 0.18 2.88
C GLN A 534 4.98 -0.77 1.73
N ALA A 535 5.58 -0.25 0.65
CA ALA A 535 5.96 -1.05 -0.50
C ALA A 535 7.25 -1.86 -0.25
N ILE A 536 8.05 -1.55 0.78
CA ILE A 536 9.36 -2.17 1.02
C ILE A 536 9.25 -3.57 1.64
N THR A 537 8.76 -4.51 0.85
CA THR A 537 8.71 -5.93 1.21
C THR A 537 9.84 -6.69 0.54
N GLU A 538 10.14 -7.90 1.03
CA GLU A 538 11.13 -8.79 0.38
C GLU A 538 10.72 -9.14 -1.06
N ARG A 539 9.42 -9.36 -1.29
CA ARG A 539 8.86 -9.65 -2.62
C ARG A 539 9.06 -8.47 -3.56
N VAL A 540 8.63 -7.27 -3.18
CA VAL A 540 8.80 -6.06 -4.00
C VAL A 540 10.27 -5.77 -4.24
N SER A 541 11.13 -5.96 -3.25
CA SER A 541 12.58 -5.79 -3.43
C SER A 541 13.14 -6.77 -4.47
N ASN A 542 12.64 -8.00 -4.55
CA ASN A 542 13.01 -8.94 -5.61
C ASN A 542 12.45 -8.51 -6.98
N GLU A 543 11.22 -7.98 -7.03
CA GLU A 543 10.64 -7.42 -8.27
C GLU A 543 11.51 -6.27 -8.79
N ILE A 544 11.96 -5.35 -7.93
CA ILE A 544 12.87 -4.26 -8.32
C ILE A 544 14.22 -4.81 -8.80
N LEU A 545 14.80 -5.81 -8.14
CA LEU A 545 16.07 -6.40 -8.60
C LEU A 545 15.92 -7.09 -9.97
N SER A 546 14.75 -7.68 -10.24
CA SER A 546 14.51 -8.46 -11.47
C SER A 546 14.59 -7.63 -12.75
N ILE A 547 14.31 -6.32 -12.68
CA ILE A 547 14.38 -5.45 -13.88
C ILE A 547 15.81 -5.03 -14.24
N PHE A 548 16.82 -5.39 -13.43
CA PHE A 548 18.23 -5.06 -13.69
C PHE A 548 19.01 -6.19 -14.39
N SER A 549 18.42 -7.36 -14.63
CA SER A 549 19.06 -8.52 -15.29
C SER A 549 18.48 -8.90 -16.64
#